data_AF-A0A6I4MSM1-F1
#
_entry.id   AF-A0A6I4MSM1-F1
#
_cell.length_a   1.000
_cell.length_b   1.000
_cell.length_c   1.000
_cell.angle_alpha   90.00
_cell.angle_beta   90.00
_cell.angle_gamma   90.00
#
_symmetry.space_group_name_H-M   'P 1'
#
loop_
_entity.id
_entity.type
_entity.pdbx_description
1 polymer ?
#
loop_
_entity_poly.entity_id
_entity_poly.type
_entity_poly.pdbx_seq_one_letter_code
_entity_poly.pdbx_strand_id
1 'polypeptide(L)'
;MGDAEAVAAGVVGSLRDGRFAEVEALFAAPLRAVASAGTVRAAWTDEIARRGPVASVGDPAAEPLGTDLTRVSVPVGCERGELIVVMSVDGAGLLNGLRLAPGGAAAWSPPPYADPSAFEEREVTVGTGRLAVPGTLTLPRADGPRPGVVLLSGGGPFDRDATSGPNKPLKDIAWGLATRGVAVLRFDKVTCAHPAVHAADDHLFFPGTGPSAPAGHDRPQHVDPAVPADIAAWLGA
;
A
#
# COMPACT_ATOMS: atom_id res chain seq x y z
N MET A 1 -14.21 3.31 18.90
CA MET A 1 -14.08 3.82 17.52
C MET A 1 -13.14 5.00 17.58
N GLY A 2 -12.01 4.90 16.91
CA GLY A 2 -11.05 6.01 16.78
C GLY A 2 -11.61 7.14 15.92
N ASP A 3 -11.00 8.31 15.98
CA ASP A 3 -11.47 9.52 15.27
C ASP A 3 -11.49 9.29 13.74
N ALA A 4 -10.44 8.68 13.19
CA ALA A 4 -10.36 8.30 11.78
C ALA A 4 -11.44 7.29 11.36
N GLU A 5 -11.79 6.33 12.23
CA GLU A 5 -12.86 5.35 11.96
C GLU A 5 -14.23 6.01 11.91
N ALA A 6 -14.48 7.00 12.79
CA ALA A 6 -15.72 7.76 12.80
C ALA A 6 -15.88 8.61 11.54
N VAL A 7 -14.81 9.30 11.11
CA VAL A 7 -14.78 10.04 9.84
C VAL A 7 -15.08 9.10 8.67
N ALA A 8 -14.40 7.96 8.62
CA ALA A 8 -14.58 6.95 7.58
C ALA A 8 -16.01 6.41 7.50
N ALA A 9 -16.61 6.09 8.65
CA ALA A 9 -18.01 5.66 8.72
C ALA A 9 -18.97 6.76 8.22
N GLY A 10 -18.71 8.02 8.59
CA GLY A 10 -19.47 9.18 8.10
C GLY A 10 -19.41 9.34 6.58
N VAL A 11 -18.21 9.20 6.00
CA VAL A 11 -18.01 9.25 4.54
C VAL A 11 -18.81 8.17 3.83
N VAL A 12 -18.77 6.92 4.30
CA VAL A 12 -19.56 5.83 3.71
C VAL A 12 -21.06 6.08 3.83
N GLY A 13 -21.52 6.66 4.95
CA GLY A 13 -22.89 7.15 5.09
C GLY A 13 -23.25 8.18 4.01
N SER A 14 -22.43 9.22 3.83
CA SER A 14 -22.67 10.25 2.81
C SER A 14 -22.62 9.69 1.39
N LEU A 15 -21.77 8.70 1.09
CA LEU A 15 -21.77 8.00 -0.21
C LEU A 15 -23.08 7.26 -0.46
N ARG A 16 -23.55 6.49 0.53
CA ARG A 16 -24.81 5.74 0.46
C ARG A 16 -26.01 6.66 0.24
N ASP A 17 -26.02 7.81 0.91
CA ASP A 17 -27.11 8.80 0.84
C ASP A 17 -27.01 9.73 -0.37
N GLY A 18 -25.98 9.59 -1.22
CA GLY A 18 -25.74 10.45 -2.38
C GLY A 18 -25.27 11.88 -2.04
N ARG A 19 -24.80 12.10 -0.81
CA ARG A 19 -24.30 13.38 -0.27
C ARG A 19 -22.83 13.62 -0.64
N PHE A 20 -22.51 13.52 -1.93
CA PHE A 20 -21.12 13.59 -2.44
C PHE A 20 -20.41 14.92 -2.18
N ALA A 21 -21.15 16.02 -2.07
CA ALA A 21 -20.58 17.33 -1.75
C ALA A 21 -19.99 17.37 -0.32
N GLU A 22 -20.57 16.63 0.62
CA GLU A 22 -20.02 16.51 1.97
C GLU A 22 -18.73 15.68 1.99
N VAL A 23 -18.65 14.66 1.13
CA VAL A 23 -17.42 13.87 0.96
C VAL A 23 -16.29 14.75 0.40
N GLU A 24 -16.59 15.58 -0.60
CA GLU A 24 -15.61 16.53 -1.16
C GLU A 24 -15.19 17.62 -0.17
N ALA A 25 -16.08 18.05 0.73
CA ALA A 25 -15.74 19.00 1.79
C ALA A 25 -14.64 18.47 2.72
N LEU A 26 -14.57 17.15 2.89
CA LEU A 26 -13.53 16.47 3.69
C LEU A 26 -12.21 16.29 2.95
N PHE A 27 -12.08 16.66 1.67
CA PHE A 27 -10.83 16.46 0.94
C PHE A 27 -9.71 17.37 1.48
N ALA A 28 -8.54 16.80 1.72
CA ALA A 28 -7.32 17.57 1.88
C ALA A 28 -6.92 18.20 0.54
N ALA A 29 -6.09 19.25 0.58
CA ALA A 29 -5.67 19.98 -0.62
C ALA A 29 -5.12 19.08 -1.75
N PRO A 30 -4.29 18.04 -1.47
CA PRO A 30 -3.80 17.14 -2.52
C PRO A 30 -4.91 16.36 -3.23
N LEU A 31 -5.86 15.79 -2.47
CA LEU A 31 -6.96 15.02 -3.05
C LEU A 31 -7.93 15.93 -3.83
N ARG A 32 -8.22 17.12 -3.29
CA ARG A 32 -9.08 18.12 -3.95
C ARG A 32 -8.53 18.59 -5.30
N ALA A 33 -7.21 18.53 -5.51
CA ALA A 33 -6.61 18.89 -6.78
C ALA A 33 -6.89 17.89 -7.92
N VAL A 34 -7.28 16.64 -7.58
CA VAL A 34 -7.43 15.54 -8.55
C VAL A 34 -8.79 14.86 -8.53
N ALA A 35 -9.62 15.14 -7.52
CA ALA A 35 -10.95 14.55 -7.36
C ALA A 35 -11.98 15.62 -6.93
N SER A 36 -13.24 15.40 -7.36
CA SER A 36 -14.39 16.25 -7.02
C SER A 36 -15.59 15.39 -6.59
N ALA A 37 -16.65 15.99 -6.06
CA ALA A 37 -17.91 15.27 -5.81
C ALA A 37 -18.45 14.59 -7.08
N GLY A 38 -18.22 15.17 -8.27
CA GLY A 38 -18.59 14.57 -9.55
C GLY A 38 -17.83 13.28 -9.83
N THR A 39 -16.51 13.27 -9.60
CA THR A 39 -15.67 12.08 -9.74
C THR A 39 -16.09 10.97 -8.79
N VAL A 40 -16.34 11.32 -7.52
CA VAL A 40 -16.80 10.36 -6.49
C VAL A 40 -18.16 9.79 -6.85
N ARG A 41 -19.10 10.65 -7.27
CA ARG A 41 -20.44 10.22 -7.71
C ARG A 41 -20.34 9.23 -8.86
N ALA A 42 -19.58 9.55 -9.89
CA ALA A 42 -19.43 8.68 -11.06
C ALA A 42 -18.91 7.30 -10.66
N ALA A 43 -17.83 7.24 -9.86
CA ALA A 43 -17.25 5.98 -9.41
C ALA A 43 -18.21 5.17 -8.53
N TRP A 44 -18.90 5.83 -7.58
CA TRP A 44 -19.87 5.17 -6.69
C TRP A 44 -21.07 4.63 -7.47
N THR A 45 -21.67 5.44 -8.35
CA THR A 45 -22.81 5.03 -9.17
C THR A 45 -22.46 3.84 -10.06
N ASP A 46 -21.27 3.82 -10.64
CA ASP A 46 -20.79 2.73 -11.49
C ASP A 46 -20.61 1.40 -10.71
N GLU A 47 -20.05 1.45 -9.50
CA GLU A 47 -19.94 0.27 -8.63
C GLU A 47 -21.31 -0.24 -8.16
N ILE A 48 -22.20 0.66 -7.71
CA ILE A 48 -23.54 0.29 -7.25
C ILE A 48 -24.41 -0.23 -8.41
N ALA A 49 -24.26 0.28 -9.63
CA ALA A 49 -24.96 -0.25 -10.79
C ALA A 49 -24.59 -1.72 -11.06
N ARG A 50 -23.31 -2.08 -10.93
CA ARG A 50 -22.85 -3.48 -11.06
C ARG A 50 -23.37 -4.36 -9.94
N ARG A 51 -23.18 -3.92 -8.70
CA ARG A 51 -23.36 -4.73 -7.48
C ARG A 51 -24.76 -4.66 -6.87
N GLY A 52 -25.60 -3.76 -7.36
CA GLY A 52 -26.89 -3.46 -6.75
C GLY A 52 -26.75 -2.56 -5.52
N PRO A 53 -27.89 -2.14 -4.95
CA PRO A 53 -27.95 -1.29 -3.76
C PRO A 53 -27.11 -1.82 -2.59
N VAL A 54 -26.64 -0.90 -1.75
CA VAL A 54 -25.95 -1.22 -0.49
C VAL A 54 -26.94 -1.89 0.47
N ALA A 55 -26.61 -3.11 0.89
CA ALA A 55 -27.35 -3.90 1.85
C ALA A 55 -26.80 -3.75 3.28
N SER A 56 -25.48 -3.61 3.44
CA SER A 56 -24.83 -3.47 4.75
C SER A 56 -23.56 -2.64 4.68
N VAL A 57 -23.17 -2.09 5.83
CA VAL A 57 -21.86 -1.44 6.05
C VAL A 57 -21.23 -2.15 7.25
N GLY A 58 -20.03 -2.70 7.05
CA GLY A 58 -19.26 -3.37 8.09
C GLY A 58 -18.47 -2.40 8.96
N ASP A 59 -17.85 -2.92 10.01
CA ASP A 59 -17.04 -2.11 10.92
C ASP A 59 -15.77 -1.58 10.22
N PRO A 60 -15.43 -0.29 10.40
CA PRO A 60 -14.17 0.25 9.92
C PRO A 60 -12.96 -0.46 10.57
N ALA A 61 -11.97 -0.81 9.76
CA ALA A 61 -10.67 -1.28 10.22
C ALA A 61 -9.60 -0.22 9.94
N ALA A 62 -8.95 0.27 10.99
CA ALA A 62 -7.88 1.25 10.91
C ALA A 62 -6.49 0.63 11.03
N GLU A 63 -5.56 1.07 10.18
CA GLU A 63 -4.14 0.76 10.27
C GLU A 63 -3.29 2.02 10.06
N PRO A 64 -2.16 2.19 10.78
CA PRO A 64 -1.25 3.32 10.55
C PRO A 64 -0.72 3.33 9.11
N LEU A 65 -0.64 4.52 8.49
CA LEU A 65 -0.06 4.74 7.17
C LEU A 65 0.96 5.88 7.24
N GLY A 66 2.20 5.56 7.64
CA GLY A 66 3.21 6.58 7.91
C GLY A 66 2.99 7.26 9.26
N THR A 67 3.48 8.50 9.41
CA THR A 67 3.47 9.23 10.70
C THR A 67 2.13 9.88 11.03
N ASP A 68 1.46 10.46 10.01
CA ASP A 68 0.33 11.38 10.23
C ASP A 68 -0.97 10.93 9.55
N LEU A 69 -0.96 9.80 8.85
CA LEU A 69 -2.13 9.24 8.19
C LEU A 69 -2.52 7.92 8.82
N THR A 70 -3.83 7.71 8.92
CA THR A 70 -4.45 6.43 9.22
C THR A 70 -5.17 5.95 7.98
N ARG A 71 -4.84 4.74 7.51
CA ARG A 71 -5.65 4.10 6.47
C ARG A 71 -6.83 3.43 7.15
N VAL A 72 -8.03 3.72 6.65
CA VAL A 72 -9.27 3.10 7.14
C VAL A 72 -9.94 2.38 6.00
N SER A 73 -10.29 1.11 6.23
CA SER A 73 -11.01 0.26 5.28
C SER A 73 -12.40 -0.03 5.83
N VAL A 74 -13.44 0.32 5.08
CA VAL A 74 -14.84 0.10 5.47
C VAL A 74 -15.47 -0.88 4.49
N PRO A 75 -15.81 -2.11 4.90
CA PRO A 75 -16.55 -3.06 4.08
C PRO A 75 -17.96 -2.55 3.79
N VAL A 76 -18.42 -2.67 2.55
CA VAL A 76 -19.76 -2.30 2.10
C VAL A 76 -20.35 -3.49 1.34
N GLY A 77 -21.31 -4.17 1.98
CA GLY A 77 -22.06 -5.25 1.38
C GLY A 77 -23.13 -4.69 0.46
N CYS A 78 -23.17 -5.16 -0.78
CA CYS A 78 -24.21 -4.86 -1.75
C CYS A 78 -25.07 -6.11 -1.98
N GLU A 79 -26.20 -5.97 -2.67
CA GLU A 79 -27.04 -7.12 -3.02
C GLU A 79 -26.28 -8.21 -3.82
N ARG A 80 -25.28 -7.80 -4.62
CA ARG A 80 -24.40 -8.68 -5.40
C ARG A 80 -22.94 -8.38 -5.09
N GLY A 81 -22.42 -9.10 -4.09
CA GLY A 81 -21.04 -9.01 -3.66
C GLY A 81 -20.77 -7.79 -2.77
N GLU A 82 -19.51 -7.47 -2.60
CA GLU A 82 -19.05 -6.43 -1.66
C GLU A 82 -17.99 -5.55 -2.30
N LEU A 83 -17.85 -4.34 -1.76
CA LEU A 83 -16.76 -3.40 -2.03
C LEU A 83 -16.16 -2.94 -0.72
N ILE A 84 -14.91 -2.50 -0.73
CA ILE A 84 -14.27 -1.86 0.43
C ILE A 84 -14.02 -0.41 0.05
N VAL A 85 -14.54 0.51 0.84
CA VAL A 85 -14.18 1.93 0.74
C VAL A 85 -12.90 2.13 1.55
N VAL A 86 -11.80 2.46 0.87
CA VAL A 86 -10.52 2.68 1.53
C VAL A 86 -10.18 4.16 1.51
N MET A 87 -9.86 4.69 2.69
CA MET A 87 -9.56 6.10 2.92
C MET A 87 -8.21 6.25 3.61
N SER A 88 -7.55 7.37 3.36
CA SER A 88 -6.39 7.82 4.13
C SER A 88 -6.77 9.12 4.84
N VAL A 89 -6.90 9.06 6.17
CA VAL A 89 -7.39 10.13 7.02
C VAL A 89 -6.22 10.72 7.82
N ASP A 90 -6.05 12.04 7.83
CA ASP A 90 -5.06 12.69 8.67
C ASP A 90 -5.58 13.00 10.09
N GLY A 91 -4.71 13.51 10.96
CA GLY A 91 -5.07 13.90 12.33
C GLY A 91 -6.08 15.05 12.43
N ALA A 92 -6.41 15.73 11.34
CA ALA A 92 -7.48 16.74 11.29
C ALA A 92 -8.81 16.18 10.76
N GLY A 93 -8.87 14.88 10.44
CA GLY A 93 -10.05 14.23 9.88
C GLY A 93 -10.25 14.48 8.38
N LEU A 94 -9.23 14.99 7.67
CA LEU A 94 -9.31 15.22 6.23
C LEU A 94 -8.83 14.00 5.42
N LEU A 95 -9.44 13.81 4.27
CA LEU A 95 -9.15 12.73 3.33
C LEU A 95 -8.00 13.12 2.40
N ASN A 96 -6.89 12.41 2.55
CA ASN A 96 -5.74 12.48 1.64
C ASN A 96 -5.82 11.44 0.51
N GLY A 97 -6.69 10.44 0.66
CA GLY A 97 -7.00 9.47 -0.39
C GLY A 97 -8.37 8.83 -0.17
N LEU A 98 -9.05 8.52 -1.28
CA LEU A 98 -10.31 7.78 -1.31
C LEU A 98 -10.30 6.86 -2.53
N ARG A 99 -10.56 5.56 -2.33
CA ARG A 99 -10.74 4.61 -3.42
C ARG A 99 -11.80 3.57 -3.10
N LEU A 100 -12.48 3.09 -4.13
CA LEU A 100 -13.35 1.92 -4.05
C LEU A 100 -12.52 0.70 -4.49
N ALA A 101 -12.38 -0.27 -3.60
CA ALA A 101 -11.72 -1.53 -3.89
C ALA A 101 -12.76 -2.65 -3.98
N PRO A 102 -12.51 -3.73 -4.74
CA PRO A 102 -13.31 -4.94 -4.64
C PRO A 102 -13.36 -5.42 -3.19
N GLY A 103 -14.55 -5.76 -2.71
CA GLY A 103 -14.75 -6.35 -1.39
C GLY A 103 -14.48 -7.84 -1.46
N GLY A 104 -14.28 -8.42 -0.27
CA GLY A 104 -13.81 -9.78 -0.19
C GLY A 104 -12.40 -9.82 -0.73
N ALA A 105 -11.48 -9.15 -0.04
CA ALA A 105 -10.08 -9.50 -0.17
C ALA A 105 -10.00 -10.97 0.24
N ALA A 106 -10.18 -11.86 -0.74
CA ALA A 106 -9.87 -13.26 -0.59
C ALA A 106 -8.48 -13.26 0.00
N ALA A 107 -8.34 -13.87 1.18
CA ALA A 107 -7.02 -14.05 1.76
C ALA A 107 -6.14 -14.59 0.64
N TRP A 108 -4.98 -13.97 0.45
CA TRP A 108 -4.08 -14.37 -0.61
C TRP A 108 -3.94 -15.90 -0.59
N SER A 109 -4.13 -16.52 -1.76
CA SER A 109 -3.98 -17.95 -1.92
C SER A 109 -2.82 -18.23 -2.87
N PRO A 110 -2.09 -19.34 -2.69
CA PRO A 110 -0.98 -19.67 -3.57
C PRO A 110 -1.43 -19.76 -5.04
N PRO A 111 -0.66 -19.20 -5.98
CA PRO A 111 -1.00 -19.30 -7.39
C PRO A 111 -0.87 -20.75 -7.89
N PRO A 112 -1.61 -21.17 -8.94
CA PRO A 112 -1.61 -22.57 -9.42
C PRO A 112 -0.24 -23.13 -9.87
N TYR A 113 0.72 -22.26 -10.15
CA TYR A 113 2.07 -22.63 -10.56
C TYR A 113 3.07 -22.73 -9.39
N ALA A 114 2.61 -22.51 -8.16
CA ALA A 114 3.38 -22.70 -6.95
C ALA A 114 3.05 -24.05 -6.33
N ASP A 115 4.09 -24.82 -6.02
CA ASP A 115 4.05 -26.02 -5.19
C ASP A 115 4.68 -25.71 -3.83
N PRO A 116 3.88 -25.49 -2.77
CA PRO A 116 4.38 -25.18 -1.44
C PRO A 116 5.21 -26.30 -0.81
N SER A 117 5.12 -27.54 -1.31
CA SER A 117 5.95 -28.65 -0.81
C SER A 117 7.38 -28.57 -1.35
N ALA A 118 7.60 -27.88 -2.47
CA ALA A 118 8.88 -27.77 -3.15
C ALA A 118 9.84 -26.73 -2.53
N PHE A 119 9.42 -25.98 -1.51
CA PHE A 119 10.26 -24.96 -0.86
C PHE A 119 9.89 -24.76 0.61
N GLU A 120 10.64 -23.90 1.28
CA GLU A 120 10.32 -23.33 2.58
C GLU A 120 10.58 -21.83 2.59
N GLU A 121 9.85 -21.11 3.44
CA GLU A 121 10.12 -19.71 3.72
C GLU A 121 10.82 -19.58 5.08
N ARG A 122 11.84 -18.73 5.14
CA ARG A 122 12.55 -18.38 6.36
C ARG A 122 12.51 -16.89 6.55
N GLU A 123 12.17 -16.44 7.76
CA GLU A 123 12.36 -15.05 8.15
C GLU A 123 13.86 -14.75 8.24
N VAL A 124 14.25 -13.62 7.67
CA VAL A 124 15.63 -13.14 7.66
C VAL A 124 15.63 -11.63 7.92
N THR A 125 16.78 -11.12 8.34
CA THR A 125 17.02 -9.68 8.41
C THR A 125 18.01 -9.30 7.31
N VAL A 126 17.68 -8.30 6.52
CA VAL A 126 18.55 -7.75 5.48
C VAL A 126 19.20 -6.47 6.00
N GLY A 127 20.53 -6.43 5.92
CA GLY A 127 21.34 -5.33 6.45
C GLY A 127 21.65 -5.47 7.95
N THR A 128 22.24 -4.40 8.50
CA THR A 128 22.66 -4.31 9.90
C THR A 128 22.29 -2.93 10.48
N GLY A 129 22.28 -2.81 11.81
CA GLY A 129 22.05 -1.54 12.49
C GLY A 129 20.61 -1.01 12.37
N ARG A 130 20.46 0.32 12.48
CA ARG A 130 19.15 0.98 12.60
C ARG A 130 18.26 0.83 11.38
N LEU A 131 18.85 0.68 10.19
CA LEU A 131 18.11 0.58 8.93
C LEU A 131 17.96 -0.86 8.42
N ALA A 132 18.31 -1.85 9.25
CA ALA A 132 18.05 -3.24 8.93
C ALA A 132 16.53 -3.45 8.75
N VAL A 133 16.17 -4.27 7.77
CA VAL A 133 14.77 -4.52 7.40
C VAL A 133 14.47 -6.01 7.45
N PRO A 134 13.27 -6.40 7.88
CA PRO A 134 12.89 -7.79 7.87
C PRO A 134 12.59 -8.24 6.43
N GLY A 135 12.83 -9.52 6.16
CA GLY A 135 12.64 -10.13 4.85
C GLY A 135 12.34 -11.60 4.96
N THR A 136 12.03 -12.19 3.81
CA THR A 136 11.68 -13.60 3.67
C THR A 136 12.55 -14.21 2.59
N LEU A 137 13.26 -15.27 2.97
CA LEU A 137 14.04 -16.10 2.07
C LEU A 137 13.23 -17.36 1.73
N THR A 138 12.80 -17.46 0.47
CA THR A 138 12.11 -18.63 -0.07
C THR A 138 13.15 -19.57 -0.67
N LEU A 139 13.40 -20.71 -0.01
CA LEU A 139 14.42 -21.70 -0.38
C LEU A 139 13.79 -22.96 -0.97
N PRO A 140 14.13 -23.36 -2.20
CA PRO A 140 13.69 -24.64 -2.74
C PRO A 140 14.21 -25.82 -1.92
N ARG A 141 13.43 -26.89 -1.82
CA ARG A 141 13.88 -28.19 -1.31
C ARG A 141 14.57 -28.94 -2.44
N ALA A 142 15.83 -28.60 -2.66
CA ALA A 142 16.70 -29.25 -3.63
C ALA A 142 18.08 -29.44 -2.98
N ASP A 143 18.89 -30.36 -3.47
CA ASP A 143 20.27 -30.51 -3.01
C ASP A 143 21.22 -29.63 -3.84
N GLY A 144 22.33 -29.20 -3.22
CA GLY A 144 23.40 -28.48 -3.91
C GLY A 144 23.18 -26.97 -4.15
N PRO A 145 24.10 -26.33 -4.89
CA PRO A 145 24.04 -24.91 -5.24
C PRO A 145 22.81 -24.58 -6.07
N ARG A 146 22.23 -23.40 -5.82
CA ARG A 146 21.05 -22.91 -6.53
C ARG A 146 21.22 -21.46 -6.98
N PRO A 147 20.64 -21.08 -8.13
CA PRO A 147 20.55 -19.67 -8.49
C PRO A 147 19.77 -18.92 -7.40
N GLY A 148 20.21 -17.70 -7.11
CA GLY A 148 19.58 -16.80 -6.15
C GLY A 148 19.09 -15.53 -6.84
N VAL A 149 17.89 -15.07 -6.49
CA VAL A 149 17.30 -13.82 -6.97
C VAL A 149 16.92 -12.96 -5.77
N VAL A 150 17.19 -11.67 -5.86
CA VAL A 150 16.69 -10.66 -4.92
C VAL A 150 15.61 -9.85 -5.64
N LEU A 151 14.39 -9.82 -5.10
CA LEU A 151 13.31 -9.03 -5.69
C LEU A 151 13.27 -7.63 -5.07
N LEU A 152 13.33 -6.61 -5.92
CA LEU A 152 13.22 -5.21 -5.53
C LEU A 152 11.85 -4.68 -5.92
N SER A 153 11.12 -4.14 -4.95
CA SER A 153 9.83 -3.48 -5.17
C SER A 153 9.99 -2.07 -5.75
N GLY A 154 8.91 -1.57 -6.38
CA GLY A 154 8.89 -0.27 -7.09
C GLY A 154 9.06 0.96 -6.20
N GLY A 155 8.79 2.15 -6.73
CA GLY A 155 9.13 3.44 -6.08
C GLY A 155 8.47 3.73 -4.72
N GLY A 156 7.39 3.03 -4.37
CA GLY A 156 6.66 3.25 -3.11
C GLY A 156 7.24 2.51 -1.89
N PRO A 157 6.75 2.83 -0.66
CA PRO A 157 7.10 2.14 0.58
C PRO A 157 6.40 0.77 0.64
N PHE A 158 6.92 -0.20 -0.11
CA PHE A 158 6.36 -1.54 -0.19
C PHE A 158 6.96 -2.50 0.84
N ASP A 159 6.11 -3.38 1.38
CA ASP A 159 6.55 -4.58 2.09
C ASP A 159 7.20 -5.58 1.11
N ARG A 160 7.78 -6.66 1.66
CA ARG A 160 8.45 -7.72 0.89
C ARG A 160 7.54 -8.47 -0.10
N ASP A 161 6.23 -8.37 0.08
CA ASP A 161 5.23 -9.03 -0.76
C ASP A 161 4.74 -8.10 -1.89
N ALA A 162 5.06 -6.80 -1.81
CA ALA A 162 4.43 -5.71 -2.55
C ALA A 162 2.90 -5.75 -2.44
N THR A 163 2.41 -5.92 -1.20
CA THR A 163 0.99 -6.12 -0.89
C THR A 163 0.14 -4.96 -1.43
N SER A 164 -0.87 -5.30 -2.24
CA SER A 164 -1.86 -4.36 -2.75
C SER A 164 -3.25 -4.99 -2.72
N GLY A 165 -4.03 -4.67 -1.67
CA GLY A 165 -5.26 -5.40 -1.35
C GLY A 165 -4.95 -6.88 -1.09
N PRO A 166 -5.65 -7.83 -1.74
CA PRO A 166 -5.35 -9.27 -1.60
C PRO A 166 -4.12 -9.74 -2.40
N ASN A 167 -3.54 -8.88 -3.24
CA ASN A 167 -2.48 -9.28 -4.16
C ASN A 167 -1.12 -9.21 -3.49
N LYS A 168 -0.28 -10.22 -3.75
CA LYS A 168 1.11 -10.30 -3.26
C LYS A 168 2.05 -10.66 -4.42
N PRO A 169 2.20 -9.80 -5.43
CA PRO A 169 2.86 -10.15 -6.69
C PRO A 169 4.32 -10.57 -6.52
N LEU A 170 5.07 -9.99 -5.56
CA LEU A 170 6.44 -10.45 -5.30
C LEU A 170 6.47 -11.82 -4.62
N LYS A 171 5.46 -12.13 -3.80
CA LYS A 171 5.29 -13.47 -3.23
C LYS A 171 4.97 -14.50 -4.30
N ASP A 172 4.08 -14.16 -5.22
CA ASP A 172 3.72 -15.00 -6.34
C ASP A 172 4.94 -15.35 -7.20
N ILE A 173 5.78 -14.36 -7.52
CA ILE A 173 7.04 -14.57 -8.26
C ILE A 173 7.99 -15.45 -7.45
N ALA A 174 8.19 -15.16 -6.15
CA ALA A 174 9.09 -15.95 -5.32
C ALA A 174 8.68 -17.41 -5.22
N TRP A 175 7.38 -17.68 -5.03
CA TRP A 175 6.87 -19.04 -4.94
C TRP A 175 6.98 -19.76 -6.28
N GLY A 176 6.64 -19.10 -7.40
CA GLY A 176 6.80 -19.68 -8.73
C GLY A 176 8.27 -20.00 -9.08
N LEU A 177 9.20 -19.14 -8.70
CA LEU A 177 10.64 -19.35 -8.88
C LEU A 177 11.20 -20.44 -7.96
N ALA A 178 10.78 -20.48 -6.69
CA ALA A 178 11.20 -21.48 -5.73
C ALA A 178 10.72 -22.89 -6.10
N THR A 179 9.47 -23.02 -6.59
CA THR A 179 8.98 -24.26 -7.21
C THR A 179 9.85 -24.72 -8.38
N ARG A 180 10.57 -23.80 -9.05
CA ARG A 180 11.49 -24.10 -10.16
C ARG A 180 12.96 -24.20 -9.73
N GLY A 181 13.24 -24.33 -8.43
CA GLY A 181 14.59 -24.55 -7.91
C GLY A 181 15.43 -23.28 -7.71
N VAL A 182 14.82 -22.08 -7.75
CA VAL A 182 15.51 -20.80 -7.55
C VAL A 182 15.29 -20.29 -6.13
N ALA A 183 16.36 -19.94 -5.40
CA ALA A 183 16.22 -19.25 -4.12
C ALA A 183 15.83 -17.79 -4.34
N VAL A 184 14.87 -17.28 -3.56
CA VAL A 184 14.39 -15.91 -3.71
C VAL A 184 14.40 -15.19 -2.38
N LEU A 185 15.08 -14.05 -2.33
CA LEU A 185 15.02 -13.11 -1.21
C LEU A 185 14.07 -11.97 -1.54
N ARG A 186 13.19 -11.70 -0.59
CA ARG A 186 12.29 -10.54 -0.59
C ARG A 186 12.42 -9.83 0.74
N PHE A 187 12.30 -8.51 0.76
CA PHE A 187 12.47 -7.74 1.99
C PHE A 187 11.64 -6.47 1.97
N ASP A 188 11.26 -6.00 3.16
CA ASP A 188 10.52 -4.75 3.30
C ASP A 188 11.44 -3.60 2.90
N LYS A 189 10.98 -2.64 2.09
CA LYS A 189 11.84 -1.50 1.77
C LYS A 189 12.18 -0.72 3.03
N VAL A 190 13.35 -0.09 3.05
CA VAL A 190 13.73 0.83 4.12
C VAL A 190 12.66 1.91 4.32
N THR A 191 12.08 2.46 3.26
CA THR A 191 10.99 3.44 3.36
C THR A 191 9.65 2.86 3.85
N CYS A 192 9.46 1.54 3.78
CA CYS A 192 8.31 0.84 4.35
C CYS A 192 8.50 0.58 5.86
N ALA A 193 9.69 0.08 6.24
CA ALA A 193 10.01 -0.27 7.63
C ALA A 193 10.40 0.94 8.48
N HIS A 194 11.01 1.96 7.86
CA HIS A 194 11.57 3.15 8.48
C HIS A 194 11.06 4.43 7.77
N PRO A 195 9.77 4.77 7.93
CA PRO A 195 9.13 5.86 7.17
C PRO A 195 9.69 7.26 7.44
N ALA A 196 10.50 7.43 8.49
CA ALA A 196 11.14 8.70 8.83
C ALA A 196 12.51 8.93 8.14
N VAL A 197 13.00 7.96 7.36
CA VAL A 197 14.24 8.12 6.59
C VAL A 197 14.01 9.15 5.50
N HIS A 198 14.85 10.19 5.47
CA HIS A 198 14.73 11.33 4.54
C HIS A 198 13.36 12.01 4.57
N ALA A 199 12.81 12.25 5.77
CA ALA A 199 11.49 12.89 5.94
C ALA A 199 11.35 14.29 5.32
N ALA A 200 12.46 14.93 4.94
CA ALA A 200 12.48 16.23 4.27
C ALA A 200 12.41 16.12 2.73
N ASP A 201 12.36 14.90 2.19
CA ASP A 201 12.43 14.64 0.76
C ASP A 201 11.10 14.08 0.24
N ASP A 202 10.85 14.28 -1.05
CA ASP A 202 9.71 13.68 -1.74
C ASP A 202 9.98 12.21 -2.13
N HIS A 203 9.00 11.55 -2.77
CA HIS A 203 9.11 10.16 -3.22
C HIS A 203 10.20 9.88 -4.28
N LEU A 204 10.80 10.93 -4.86
CA LEU A 204 11.95 10.85 -5.76
C LEU A 204 13.26 11.23 -5.05
N PHE A 205 13.21 11.45 -3.73
CA PHE A 205 14.30 11.94 -2.89
C PHE A 205 14.75 13.37 -3.24
N PHE A 206 13.86 14.19 -3.80
CA PHE A 206 14.13 15.61 -4.00
C PHE A 206 13.78 16.41 -2.73
N PRO A 207 14.60 17.40 -2.33
CA PRO A 207 14.31 18.18 -1.13
C PRO A 207 13.03 19.01 -1.33
N GLY A 208 12.15 19.02 -0.33
CA GLY A 208 10.92 19.80 -0.39
C GLY A 208 10.05 19.73 0.86
N THR A 209 9.32 20.82 1.15
CA THR A 209 8.33 20.82 2.24
C THR A 209 6.94 20.56 1.66
N GLY A 210 6.36 19.40 1.95
CA GLY A 210 4.97 19.06 1.60
C GLY A 210 4.80 17.69 0.96
N PRO A 211 3.56 17.27 0.69
CA PRO A 211 3.28 15.97 0.11
C PRO A 211 3.79 15.87 -1.33
N SER A 212 4.29 14.69 -1.68
CA SER A 212 4.66 14.34 -3.06
C SER A 212 3.48 14.52 -4.00
N ALA A 213 3.69 15.20 -5.13
CA ALA A 213 2.67 15.44 -6.16
C ALA A 213 3.10 14.81 -7.50
N PRO A 214 2.17 14.30 -8.33
CA PRO A 214 2.49 13.76 -9.65
C PRO A 214 3.25 14.75 -10.54
N ALA A 215 2.91 16.05 -10.46
CA ALA A 215 3.58 17.12 -11.21
C ALA A 215 5.08 17.29 -10.83
N GLY A 216 5.55 16.69 -9.73
CA GLY A 216 6.96 16.66 -9.38
C GLY A 216 7.83 15.96 -10.43
N HIS A 217 7.27 14.99 -11.17
CA HIS A 217 7.97 14.30 -12.25
C HIS A 217 8.33 15.22 -13.43
N ASP A 218 7.57 16.29 -13.63
CA ASP A 218 7.70 17.17 -14.80
C ASP A 218 8.72 18.31 -14.59
N ARG A 219 9.28 18.42 -13.38
CA ARG A 219 10.24 19.47 -13.02
C ARG A 219 11.64 18.86 -12.86
N PRO A 220 12.64 19.29 -13.66
CA PRO A 220 14.02 18.90 -13.44
C PRO A 220 14.51 19.34 -12.05
N GLN A 221 15.00 18.39 -11.26
CA GLN A 221 15.54 18.61 -9.93
C GLN A 221 16.63 17.57 -9.63
N HIS A 222 17.31 17.71 -8.50
CA HIS A 222 18.37 16.81 -8.06
C HIS A 222 18.01 16.18 -6.72
N VAL A 223 18.45 14.94 -6.53
CA VAL A 223 18.36 14.21 -5.26
C VAL A 223 19.04 15.03 -4.16
N ASP A 224 18.44 15.07 -2.96
CA ASP A 224 19.05 15.70 -1.80
C ASP A 224 20.45 15.09 -1.56
N PRO A 225 21.52 15.90 -1.47
CA PRO A 225 22.88 15.41 -1.23
C PRO A 225 23.04 14.52 0.01
N ALA A 226 22.15 14.62 1.00
CA ALA A 226 22.11 13.74 2.17
C ALA A 226 21.91 12.26 1.78
N VAL A 227 21.14 11.99 0.73
CA VAL A 227 20.82 10.63 0.29
C VAL A 227 22.07 9.88 -0.22
N PRO A 228 22.83 10.36 -1.22
CA PRO A 228 24.06 9.70 -1.65
C PRO A 228 25.14 9.72 -0.54
N ALA A 229 25.15 10.72 0.34
CA ALA A 229 26.08 10.75 1.48
C ALA A 229 25.80 9.61 2.47
N ASP A 230 24.53 9.39 2.83
CA ASP A 230 24.11 8.30 3.72
C ASP A 230 24.39 6.92 3.09
N ILE A 231 24.13 6.76 1.79
CA ILE A 231 24.46 5.53 1.06
C ILE A 231 25.97 5.27 1.07
N ALA A 232 26.80 6.30 0.81
CA ALA A 232 28.25 6.17 0.81
C ALA A 232 28.78 5.81 2.20
N ALA A 233 28.24 6.43 3.25
CA ALA A 233 28.59 6.11 4.63
C ALA A 233 28.21 4.66 4.99
N TRP A 234 27.04 4.20 4.54
CA TRP A 234 26.60 2.82 4.75
C TRP A 234 27.50 1.79 4.05
N LEU A 235 27.95 2.07 2.81
CA LEU A 235 28.85 1.17 2.07
C LEU A 235 30.27 1.11 2.65
N GLY A 236 30.69 2.14 3.39
CA GLY A 236 32.02 2.22 4.00
C GLY A 236 32.11 1.60 5.40
N ALA A 237 30.99 1.17 5.99
CA ALA A 237 30.89 0.60 7.33
C ALA A 237 30.95 -0.93 7.32
#